data_AF-A0A7Y6XJL1-F1
#
_entry.id   AF-A0A7Y6XJL1-F1
#
_cell.length_a   1.000
_cell.length_b   1.000
_cell.length_c   1.000
_cell.angle_alpha   90.00
_cell.angle_beta   90.00
_cell.angle_gamma   90.00
#
_symmetry.space_group_name_H-M   'P 1'
#
loop_
_entity.id
_entity.type
_entity.pdbx_description
1 polymer ?
#
loop_
_entity_poly.entity_id
_entity_poly.type
_entity_poly.pdbx_seq_one_letter_code
_entity_poly.pdbx_strand_id
1 'polypeptide(L)'
;PEKPPPPMEALYVATVLRDPRLLDRDVFRVCDELSHMGLRMALAHATSGQGAQDALFEAPESVKRAIETSWRQLPSEGQELEHAFFAICREIMVRRIDERLTYIKRATEQTPGAFDLTEETRQLLSERVELLALKKRVLEELKPASPGTKAPMQPV
;
A
#
# COMPACT_ATOMS: atom_id res chain seq x y z
N PRO A 1 -6.79 -22.46 -12.51
CA PRO A 1 -7.49 -21.61 -11.53
C PRO A 1 -6.63 -20.40 -11.16
N GLU A 2 -7.12 -19.19 -11.42
CA GLU A 2 -6.43 -17.95 -11.02
C GLU A 2 -6.38 -17.85 -9.48
N LYS A 3 -5.24 -17.44 -8.93
CA LYS A 3 -5.06 -17.27 -7.49
C LYS A 3 -5.99 -16.14 -7.01
N PRO A 4 -6.69 -16.26 -5.86
CA PRO A 4 -7.53 -15.19 -5.37
C PRO A 4 -6.71 -13.91 -5.09
N PRO A 5 -7.30 -12.71 -5.27
CA PRO A 5 -6.62 -11.46 -4.95
C PRO A 5 -6.21 -11.37 -3.48
N PRO A 6 -5.05 -10.77 -3.16
CA PRO A 6 -4.67 -10.51 -1.78
C PRO A 6 -5.69 -9.60 -1.09
N PRO A 7 -6.18 -9.93 0.12
CA PRO A 7 -7.23 -9.16 0.79
C PRO A 7 -6.91 -7.67 0.96
N MET A 8 -5.67 -7.34 1.33
CA MET A 8 -5.24 -5.95 1.51
C MET A 8 -5.23 -5.15 0.20
N GLU A 9 -4.79 -5.77 -0.90
CA GLU A 9 -4.83 -5.13 -2.21
C GLU A 9 -6.28 -4.92 -2.68
N ALA A 10 -7.17 -5.87 -2.39
CA ALA A 10 -8.60 -5.73 -2.68
C ALA A 10 -9.23 -4.60 -1.84
N LEU A 11 -8.86 -4.45 -0.56
CA LEU A 11 -9.26 -3.31 0.28
C LEU A 11 -8.79 -1.98 -0.30
N TYR A 12 -7.53 -1.90 -0.74
CA TYR A 12 -6.99 -0.71 -1.40
C TYR A 12 -7.80 -0.34 -2.65
N VAL A 13 -7.99 -1.29 -3.57
CA VAL A 13 -8.77 -1.01 -4.79
C VAL A 13 -10.21 -0.65 -4.45
N ALA A 14 -10.84 -1.34 -3.49
CA ALA A 14 -12.19 -1.03 -3.04
C ALA A 14 -12.32 0.40 -2.46
N THR A 15 -11.33 0.89 -1.72
CA THR A 15 -11.32 2.28 -1.24
C THR A 15 -11.24 3.29 -2.38
N VAL A 16 -10.38 3.07 -3.38
CA VAL A 16 -10.24 3.98 -4.53
C VAL A 16 -11.47 3.93 -5.44
N LEU A 17 -12.08 2.77 -5.65
CA LEU A 17 -13.33 2.66 -6.41
C LEU A 17 -14.51 3.38 -5.71
N ARG A 18 -14.45 3.52 -4.39
CA ARG A 18 -15.46 4.22 -3.60
C ARG A 18 -15.26 5.73 -3.61
N ASP A 19 -14.02 6.20 -3.48
CA ASP A 19 -13.66 7.61 -3.67
C ASP A 19 -12.36 7.71 -4.49
N PRO A 20 -12.47 7.96 -5.82
CA PRO A 20 -11.33 8.02 -6.72
C PRO A 20 -10.28 9.08 -6.35
N ARG A 21 -10.68 10.13 -5.63
CA ARG A 21 -9.77 11.21 -5.18
C ARG A 21 -8.73 10.72 -4.17
N LEU A 22 -8.95 9.56 -3.55
CA LEU A 22 -7.99 8.94 -2.64
C LEU A 22 -6.73 8.49 -3.37
N LEU A 23 -6.81 8.20 -4.68
CA LEU A 23 -5.64 7.84 -5.47
C LEU A 23 -4.58 8.94 -5.48
N ASP A 24 -5.00 10.21 -5.57
CA ASP A 24 -4.10 11.37 -5.50
C ASP A 24 -3.44 11.54 -4.12
N ARG A 25 -3.98 10.86 -3.10
CA ARG A 25 -3.44 10.83 -1.73
C ARG A 25 -2.58 9.60 -1.47
N ASP A 26 -2.32 8.75 -2.47
CA ASP A 26 -1.43 7.60 -2.36
C ASP A 26 0.04 8.03 -2.37
N VAL A 27 0.51 8.58 -1.24
CA VAL A 27 1.89 9.07 -1.08
C VAL A 27 2.93 7.97 -1.32
N PHE A 28 2.58 6.71 -1.08
CA PHE A 28 3.49 5.58 -1.24
C PHE A 28 3.40 4.88 -2.59
N ARG A 29 2.52 5.35 -3.50
CA ARG A 29 2.32 4.77 -4.83
C ARG A 29 1.99 3.27 -4.79
N VAL A 30 1.15 2.86 -3.83
CA VAL A 30 0.66 1.49 -3.71
C VAL A 30 -0.05 1.00 -4.99
N CYS A 31 -0.64 1.92 -5.76
CA CYS A 31 -1.23 1.60 -7.07
C CYS A 31 -0.26 0.92 -8.04
N ASP A 32 0.98 1.38 -8.11
CA ASP A 32 2.03 0.85 -9.00
C ASP A 32 2.53 -0.53 -8.54
N GLU A 33 2.25 -0.82 -7.29
CA GLU A 33 2.85 -1.91 -6.55
C GLU A 33 1.92 -3.14 -6.57
N LEU A 34 0.59 -3.00 -6.68
CA LEU A 34 -0.39 -4.10 -6.67
C LEU A 34 0.11 -5.38 -7.35
N SER A 35 0.06 -6.55 -6.72
CA SER A 35 0.61 -7.78 -7.28
C SER A 35 -0.38 -8.53 -8.17
N HIS A 36 -1.69 -8.37 -7.95
CA HIS A 36 -2.72 -9.08 -8.70
C HIS A 36 -3.14 -8.32 -9.98
N MET A 37 -2.95 -8.95 -11.15
CA MET A 37 -3.23 -8.33 -12.44
C MET A 37 -4.69 -7.85 -12.58
N GLY A 38 -5.66 -8.68 -12.17
CA GLY A 38 -7.07 -8.29 -12.22
C GLY A 38 -7.42 -7.06 -11.35
N LEU A 39 -6.69 -6.82 -10.26
CA LEU A 39 -6.87 -5.63 -9.42
C LEU A 39 -6.26 -4.39 -10.10
N ARG A 40 -5.09 -4.53 -10.73
CA ARG A 40 -4.47 -3.45 -11.53
C ARG A 40 -5.39 -3.02 -12.66
N MET A 41 -5.96 -3.99 -13.39
CA MET A 41 -6.86 -3.72 -14.50
C MET A 41 -8.13 -3.00 -14.02
N ALA A 42 -8.78 -3.51 -12.97
CA ALA A 42 -9.96 -2.86 -12.40
C ALA A 42 -9.68 -1.42 -11.96
N LEU A 43 -8.53 -1.18 -11.30
CA LEU A 43 -8.12 0.17 -10.91
C LEU A 43 -7.88 1.07 -12.13
N ALA A 44 -7.14 0.59 -13.14
CA ALA A 44 -6.84 1.34 -14.35
C ALA A 44 -8.12 1.71 -15.14
N HIS A 45 -9.06 0.78 -15.26
CA HIS A 45 -10.35 1.06 -15.90
C HIS A 45 -11.11 2.15 -15.16
N ALA A 46 -11.20 2.07 -13.83
CA ALA A 46 -11.90 3.06 -13.03
C ALA A 46 -11.27 4.46 -13.12
N THR A 47 -9.95 4.56 -13.21
CA THR A 47 -9.22 5.83 -13.28
C THR A 47 -9.12 6.40 -14.70
N SER A 48 -9.39 5.60 -15.73
CA SER A 48 -9.46 6.03 -17.14
C SER A 48 -10.76 6.75 -17.53
N GLY A 49 -11.64 7.03 -16.57
CA GLY A 49 -12.89 7.78 -16.80
C GLY A 49 -14.13 6.91 -17.07
N GLN A 50 -14.00 5.58 -17.04
CA GLN A 50 -15.13 4.65 -17.16
C GLN A 50 -15.89 4.47 -15.83
N GLY A 51 -15.32 4.95 -14.72
CA GLY A 51 -15.94 4.85 -13.40
C GLY A 51 -15.92 3.43 -12.83
N ALA A 52 -16.35 3.30 -11.57
CA ALA A 52 -16.20 2.05 -10.82
C ALA A 52 -17.12 0.92 -11.31
N GLN A 53 -18.31 1.24 -11.82
CA GLN A 53 -19.27 0.23 -12.29
C GLN A 53 -18.78 -0.48 -13.54
N ASP A 54 -18.29 0.26 -14.54
CA ASP A 54 -17.77 -0.31 -15.79
C ASP A 54 -16.49 -1.10 -15.54
N ALA A 55 -15.61 -0.59 -14.68
CA ALA A 55 -14.40 -1.29 -14.26
C ALA A 55 -14.68 -2.66 -13.62
N LEU A 56 -15.76 -2.75 -12.82
CA LEU A 56 -16.19 -4.01 -12.20
C LEU A 56 -16.98 -4.88 -13.15
N PHE A 57 -17.64 -4.33 -14.17
CA PHE A 57 -18.34 -5.11 -15.18
C PHE A 57 -17.36 -6.01 -15.95
N GLU A 58 -16.24 -5.44 -16.37
CA GLU A 58 -15.17 -6.12 -17.13
C GLU A 58 -14.25 -7.00 -16.25
N ALA A 59 -14.29 -6.83 -14.93
CA ALA A 59 -13.40 -7.57 -14.02
C ALA A 59 -13.75 -9.08 -13.95
N PRO A 60 -12.76 -9.97 -13.74
CA PRO A 60 -13.03 -11.36 -13.43
C PRO A 60 -13.89 -11.52 -12.17
N GLU A 61 -14.72 -12.54 -12.13
CA GLU A 61 -15.66 -12.81 -11.01
C GLU A 61 -14.96 -12.95 -9.65
N SER A 62 -13.75 -13.51 -9.61
CA SER A 62 -12.91 -13.59 -8.41
C SER A 62 -12.53 -12.21 -7.87
N VAL A 63 -12.27 -11.25 -8.76
CA VAL A 63 -11.94 -9.86 -8.43
C VAL A 63 -13.17 -9.11 -7.94
N LYS A 64 -14.32 -9.26 -8.62
CA LYS A 64 -15.59 -8.65 -8.19
C LYS A 64 -15.93 -9.05 -6.76
N ARG A 65 -15.91 -10.35 -6.45
CA ARG A 65 -16.20 -10.84 -5.09
C ARG A 65 -15.21 -10.34 -4.05
N ALA A 66 -13.93 -10.26 -4.38
CA ALA A 66 -12.92 -9.74 -3.46
C ALA A 66 -13.16 -8.26 -3.14
N ILE A 67 -13.51 -7.45 -4.15
CA ILE A 67 -13.83 -6.03 -3.99
C ILE A 67 -15.14 -5.86 -3.22
N GLU A 68 -16.20 -6.61 -3.54
CA GLU A 68 -17.48 -6.58 -2.82
C GLU A 68 -17.31 -6.94 -1.34
N THR A 69 -16.52 -7.97 -1.06
CA THR A 69 -16.20 -8.39 0.31
C THR A 69 -15.44 -7.29 1.06
N SER A 70 -14.53 -6.60 0.37
CA SER A 70 -13.75 -5.49 0.92
C SER A 70 -14.65 -4.28 1.19
N TRP A 71 -15.56 -3.94 0.29
CA TRP A 71 -16.52 -2.84 0.47
C TRP A 71 -17.39 -2.98 1.71
N ARG A 72 -17.78 -4.20 2.08
CA ARG A 72 -18.57 -4.44 3.31
C ARG A 72 -17.80 -4.15 4.59
N GLN A 73 -16.47 -4.14 4.52
CA GLN A 73 -15.58 -3.88 5.66
C GLN A 73 -15.14 -2.42 5.73
N LEU A 74 -15.37 -1.64 4.68
CA LEU A 74 -14.92 -0.25 4.57
C LEU A 74 -15.97 0.74 5.06
N PRO A 75 -15.56 1.84 5.72
CA PRO A 75 -16.44 2.97 6.02
C PRO A 75 -17.08 3.54 4.75
N SER A 76 -18.31 4.04 4.86
CA SER A 76 -19.10 4.44 3.69
C SER A 76 -18.49 5.62 2.93
N GLU A 77 -17.96 6.64 3.61
CA GLU A 77 -17.38 7.83 2.97
C GLU A 77 -16.65 8.72 3.99
N GLY A 78 -16.11 9.84 3.50
CA GLY A 78 -15.58 10.91 4.35
C GLY A 78 -14.24 10.60 5.01
N GLN A 79 -13.99 11.26 6.15
CA GLN A 79 -12.69 11.16 6.85
C GLN A 79 -12.37 9.75 7.34
N GLU A 80 -13.38 8.96 7.70
CA GLU A 80 -13.17 7.58 8.15
C GLU A 80 -12.66 6.69 7.02
N LEU A 81 -13.22 6.84 5.81
CA LEU A 81 -12.75 6.14 4.62
C LEU A 81 -11.32 6.56 4.27
N GLU A 82 -11.01 7.86 4.37
CA GLU A 82 -9.67 8.37 4.12
C GLU A 82 -8.64 7.83 5.13
N HIS A 83 -8.98 7.79 6.41
CA HIS A 83 -8.12 7.18 7.43
C HIS A 83 -7.91 5.68 7.19
N ALA A 84 -8.95 4.96 6.78
CA ALA A 84 -8.85 3.56 6.41
C ALA A 84 -7.92 3.37 5.19
N PHE A 85 -8.07 4.22 4.16
CA PHE A 85 -7.19 4.22 2.99
C PHE A 85 -5.72 4.40 3.36
N PHE A 86 -5.38 5.38 4.22
CA PHE A 86 -4.00 5.55 4.68
C PHE A 86 -3.49 4.38 5.51
N ALA A 87 -4.33 3.78 6.35
CA ALA A 87 -3.95 2.57 7.10
C ALA A 87 -3.63 1.41 6.16
N ILE A 88 -4.48 1.18 5.15
CA ILE A 88 -4.29 0.14 4.13
C ILE A 88 -3.00 0.37 3.33
N CYS A 89 -2.76 1.60 2.87
CA CYS A 89 -1.55 1.93 2.10
C CYS A 89 -0.29 1.64 2.92
N ARG A 90 -0.26 2.08 4.19
CA ARG A 90 0.85 1.82 5.10
C ARG A 90 1.09 0.34 5.31
N GLU A 91 0.03 -0.42 5.58
CA GLU A 91 0.15 -1.86 5.84
C GLU A 91 0.70 -2.62 4.62
N ILE A 92 0.20 -2.31 3.42
CA ILE A 92 0.72 -2.89 2.17
C ILE A 92 2.21 -2.56 2.01
N MET A 93 2.61 -1.31 2.22
CA MET A 93 4.00 -0.89 2.09
C MET A 93 4.93 -1.53 3.10
N VAL A 94 4.53 -1.58 4.38
CA VAL A 94 5.33 -2.25 5.42
C VAL A 94 5.53 -3.72 5.06
N ARG A 95 4.48 -4.41 4.63
CA ARG A 95 4.57 -5.81 4.24
C ARG A 95 5.53 -6.02 3.07
N ARG A 96 5.47 -5.18 2.04
CA ARG A 96 6.38 -5.24 0.88
C ARG A 96 7.83 -5.02 1.27
N ILE A 97 8.08 -4.02 2.10
CA ILE A 97 9.42 -3.75 2.62
C ILE A 97 9.92 -4.97 3.39
N ASP A 98 9.10 -5.59 4.23
CA ASP A 98 9.48 -6.79 4.98
C ASP A 98 9.74 -8.01 4.11
N GLU A 99 8.95 -8.20 3.05
CA GLU A 99 9.18 -9.25 2.05
C GLU A 99 10.52 -9.02 1.33
N ARG A 100 10.84 -7.78 0.94
CA ARG A 100 12.10 -7.45 0.27
C ARG A 100 13.31 -7.54 1.20
N LEU A 101 13.19 -7.10 2.45
CA LEU A 101 14.23 -7.27 3.48
C LEU A 101 14.51 -8.75 3.76
N THR A 102 13.45 -9.58 3.79
CA THR A 102 13.59 -11.04 3.94
C THR A 102 14.32 -11.66 2.77
N TYR A 103 14.02 -11.23 1.54
CA TYR A 103 14.73 -11.65 0.34
C TYR A 103 16.22 -11.27 0.41
N ILE A 104 16.53 -10.00 0.69
CA ILE A 104 17.92 -9.52 0.79
C ILE A 104 18.70 -10.35 1.81
N LYS A 105 18.13 -10.56 3.00
CA LYS A 105 18.76 -11.38 4.05
C LYS A 105 19.15 -12.76 3.50
N ARG A 106 18.21 -13.48 2.88
CA ARG A 106 18.47 -14.81 2.30
C ARG A 106 19.53 -14.78 1.20
N ALA A 107 19.49 -13.78 0.31
CA ALA A 107 20.46 -13.63 -0.77
C ALA A 107 21.89 -13.38 -0.23
N THR A 108 22.01 -12.54 0.80
CA THR A 108 23.31 -12.23 1.41
C THR A 108 23.88 -13.36 2.28
N GLU A 109 23.03 -14.17 2.92
CA GLU A 109 23.45 -15.34 3.73
C GLU A 109 23.94 -16.51 2.87
N GLN A 110 23.44 -16.62 1.63
CA GLN A 110 23.79 -17.71 0.72
C GLN A 110 25.03 -17.44 -0.14
N THR A 111 25.68 -16.29 0.00
CA THR A 111 26.88 -15.92 -0.76
C THR A 111 28.13 -16.56 -0.12
N PRO A 112 28.73 -17.63 -0.69
CA PRO A 112 29.88 -18.32 -0.09
C PRO A 112 31.17 -17.54 -0.39
N GLY A 113 32.04 -17.38 0.62
CA GLY A 113 33.35 -16.74 0.45
C GLY A 113 33.36 -15.25 0.83
N ALA A 114 33.23 -14.96 2.13
CA ALA A 114 33.23 -13.62 2.73
C ALA A 114 34.60 -12.91 2.71
N PHE A 115 35.31 -12.95 1.58
CA PHE A 115 36.55 -12.17 1.40
C PHE A 115 36.45 -11.11 0.31
N ASP A 116 35.53 -11.25 -0.66
CA ASP A 116 35.18 -10.17 -1.59
C ASP A 116 33.66 -9.96 -1.57
N LEU A 117 33.21 -8.85 -0.99
CA LEU A 117 31.84 -8.37 -1.23
C LEU A 117 31.72 -8.16 -2.73
N THR A 118 30.89 -8.95 -3.41
CA THR A 118 30.60 -8.69 -4.82
C THR A 118 29.86 -7.35 -4.92
N GLU A 119 29.88 -6.74 -6.11
CA GLU A 119 29.14 -5.51 -6.36
C GLU A 119 27.63 -5.70 -6.09
N GLU A 120 27.10 -6.88 -6.42
CA GLU A 120 25.74 -7.28 -6.12
C GLU A 120 25.45 -7.30 -4.61
N THR A 121 26.35 -7.86 -3.80
CA THR A 121 26.17 -7.84 -2.33
C THR A 121 26.21 -6.42 -1.78
N ARG A 122 27.07 -5.53 -2.31
CA ARG A 122 27.09 -4.11 -1.92
C ARG A 122 25.77 -3.40 -2.25
N GLN A 123 25.23 -3.64 -3.43
CA GLN A 123 23.95 -3.08 -3.86
C GLN A 123 22.80 -3.54 -2.96
N LEU A 124 22.72 -4.84 -2.65
CA LEU A 124 21.71 -5.39 -1.74
C LEU A 124 21.82 -4.82 -0.32
N LEU A 125 23.03 -4.58 0.18
CA LEU A 125 23.24 -3.96 1.49
C LEU A 125 22.85 -2.47 1.49
N SER A 126 23.12 -1.73 0.39
CA SER A 126 22.66 -0.35 0.23
C SER A 126 21.13 -0.29 0.21
N GLU A 127 20.50 -1.14 -0.60
CA GLU A 127 19.04 -1.25 -0.69
C GLU A 127 18.43 -1.57 0.68
N ARG A 128 19.06 -2.46 1.47
CA ARG A 128 18.61 -2.77 2.83
C ARG A 128 18.57 -1.52 3.73
N VAL A 129 19.58 -0.65 3.65
CA VAL A 129 19.62 0.59 4.44
C VAL A 129 18.49 1.52 4.03
N GLU A 130 18.27 1.69 2.73
CA GLU A 130 17.19 2.51 2.18
C GLU A 130 15.81 1.99 2.58
N LEU A 131 15.59 0.68 2.49
CA LEU A 131 14.34 0.03 2.88
C LEU A 131 14.06 0.17 4.38
N LEU A 132 15.08 0.07 5.24
CA LEU A 132 14.91 0.30 6.68
C LEU A 132 14.54 1.76 6.98
N ALA A 133 15.15 2.72 6.28
CA ALA A 133 14.79 4.13 6.41
C ALA A 133 13.37 4.41 5.91
N LEU A 134 12.98 3.80 4.78
CA LEU A 134 11.62 3.89 4.26
C LEU A 134 10.61 3.28 5.23
N LYS A 135 10.88 2.08 5.77
CA LYS A 135 10.01 1.43 6.77
C LYS A 135 9.78 2.33 7.98
N LYS A 136 10.85 2.96 8.47
CA LYS A 136 10.76 3.92 9.57
C LYS A 136 9.83 5.09 9.21
N ARG A 137 9.99 5.70 8.03
CA ARG A 137 9.11 6.79 7.57
C ARG A 137 7.64 6.38 7.49
N VAL A 138 7.35 5.22 6.86
CA VAL A 138 5.98 4.68 6.73
C VAL A 138 5.34 4.48 8.11
N LEU A 139 6.11 4.00 9.09
CA LEU A 139 5.64 3.82 10.47
C LEU A 139 5.55 5.14 11.25
N GLU A 140 6.37 6.14 10.96
CA GLU A 140 6.30 7.45 11.64
C GLU A 140 5.11 8.29 11.16
N GLU A 141 4.70 8.13 9.90
CA GLU A 141 3.43 8.66 9.38
C GLU A 141 2.18 8.05 10.06
N LEU A 142 2.34 7.10 11.00
CA LEU A 142 1.26 6.65 11.90
C LEU A 142 0.96 7.62 13.04
N LYS A 143 1.86 8.56 13.37
CA LYS A 143 1.59 9.50 14.46
C LYS A 143 0.65 10.59 13.92
N PRO A 144 -0.63 10.63 14.33
CA PRO A 144 -1.42 11.82 14.07
C PRO A 144 -0.67 13.01 14.65
N ALA A 145 -0.57 14.10 13.89
CA ALA A 145 -0.10 15.36 14.42
C ALA A 145 -0.93 15.64 15.68
N SER A 146 -0.29 15.56 16.85
CA SER A 146 -0.97 15.84 18.12
C SER A 146 -1.56 17.24 18.00
N PRO A 147 -2.88 17.43 18.21
CA PRO A 147 -3.46 18.76 18.15
C PRO A 147 -2.84 19.58 19.27
N GLY A 148 -1.90 20.44 18.92
CA GLY A 148 -1.21 21.31 19.86
C GLY A 148 -2.24 22.13 20.62
N THR A 149 -2.33 21.92 21.93
CA THR A 149 -3.19 22.65 22.85
C THR A 149 -2.78 24.13 22.85
N LYS A 150 -3.35 24.94 21.96
CA LYS A 150 -3.38 26.40 22.13
C LYS A 150 -4.51 26.73 23.09
N ALA A 151 -4.22 26.70 24.38
CA ALA A 151 -5.03 27.42 25.35
C ALA A 151 -4.73 28.92 25.21
N PRO A 152 -5.73 29.79 24.98
CA PRO A 152 -5.52 31.23 25.02
C PRO A 152 -5.44 31.66 26.50
N MET A 153 -4.25 32.08 26.96
CA MET A 153 -4.15 32.84 28.20
C MET A 153 -4.69 34.24 27.94
N GLN A 154 -5.83 34.58 28.55
CA GLN A 154 -6.32 35.95 28.63
C GLN A 154 -5.39 36.79 29.54
N PRO A 155 -5.15 38.07 29.23
CA PRO A 155 -4.38 38.95 30.09
C PRO A 155 -5.25 39.47 31.25
N VAL A 156 -4.63 39.62 32.43
CA VAL A 156 -5.14 40.40 33.57
C VAL A 156 -4.41 41.73 33.59
#